data_AF-A0A7W1BTY0-F1
#
_entry.id   AF-A0A7W1BTY0-F1
#
_cell.length_a   1.000
_cell.length_b   1.000
_cell.length_c   1.000
_cell.angle_alpha   90.00
_cell.angle_beta   90.00
_cell.angle_gamma   90.00
#
_symmetry.space_group_name_H-M   'P 1'
#
loop_
_entity.id
_entity.type
_entity.pdbx_description
1 polymer ?
#
loop_
_entity_poly.entity_id
_entity_poly.type
_entity_poly.pdbx_seq_one_letter_code
_entity_poly.pdbx_strand_id
1 'polypeptide(L)'
;MRDVPRQLTGEELAELFEGRTRLVERLAEIEYPLENADDVTATLTEEEKIEALRAHPAIGAKGLSTRSAAEQGSDSDPAVLSELAYLNQVYEEKFGFRFVVFVAGRPKVEIVKVLGERIGNTREEELETGLRELVAIARNRWTRT
;
A
#
# COMPACT_ATOMS: atom_id res chain seq x y z
N MET A 1 16.96 -8.05 12.87
CA MET A 1 15.57 -7.56 12.95
C MET A 1 15.62 -6.29 13.76
N ARG A 2 15.25 -5.14 13.19
CA ARG A 2 15.25 -3.86 13.90
C ARG A 2 13.97 -3.77 14.73
N ASP A 3 14.07 -3.34 15.99
CA ASP A 3 12.89 -3.08 16.81
C ASP A 3 12.08 -1.91 16.23
N VAL A 4 10.76 -1.93 16.42
CA VAL A 4 9.90 -0.82 16.02
C VAL A 4 10.18 0.36 16.95
N PRO A 5 10.53 1.54 16.41
CA PRO A 5 10.93 2.66 17.22
C PRO A 5 9.73 3.25 17.92
N ARG A 6 9.97 3.74 19.14
CA ARG A 6 8.98 4.47 19.93
C ARG A 6 8.46 5.71 19.19
N GLN A 7 9.27 6.35 18.35
CA GLN A 7 8.87 7.52 17.56
C GLN A 7 9.50 7.46 16.16
N LEU A 8 8.76 7.94 15.16
CA LEU A 8 9.24 8.19 13.82
C LEU A 8 8.84 9.61 13.42
N THR A 9 9.74 10.30 12.74
CA THR A 9 9.44 11.62 12.16
C THR A 9 8.44 11.47 11.00
N GLY A 10 7.71 12.55 10.69
CA GLY A 10 6.83 12.58 9.52
C GLY A 10 7.57 12.36 8.20
N GLU A 11 8.87 12.65 8.13
CA GLU A 11 9.70 12.38 6.95
C GLU A 11 10.01 10.88 6.80
N GLU A 12 10.43 10.22 7.88
CA GLU A 12 10.63 8.77 7.90
C GLU A 12 9.33 8.02 7.58
N LEU A 13 8.20 8.46 8.16
CA LEU A 13 6.89 7.88 7.86
C LEU A 13 6.47 8.15 6.41
N ALA A 14 6.71 9.34 5.86
CA ALA A 14 6.41 9.64 4.47
C ALA A 14 7.21 8.74 3.51
N GLU A 15 8.46 8.40 3.83
CA GLU A 15 9.22 7.40 3.07
C GLU A 15 8.61 6.00 3.18
N LEU A 16 8.20 5.58 4.38
CA LEU A 16 7.64 4.25 4.63
C LEU A 16 6.27 4.06 3.96
N PHE A 17 5.46 5.10 3.86
CA PHE A 17 4.13 5.05 3.24
C PHE A 17 4.13 5.56 1.77
N GLU A 18 5.27 6.02 1.27
CA GLU A 18 5.43 6.65 -0.05
C GLU A 18 4.53 7.89 -0.29
N GLY A 19 4.28 8.67 0.76
CA GLY A 19 3.58 9.95 0.64
C GLY A 19 3.34 10.64 1.97
N ARG A 20 3.24 11.97 1.94
CA ARG A 20 2.88 12.78 3.10
C ARG A 20 1.38 13.00 3.13
N THR A 21 0.67 12.03 3.71
CA THR A 21 -0.80 11.98 3.79
C THR A 21 -1.28 12.28 5.20
N ARG A 22 -2.59 12.43 5.37
CA ARG A 22 -3.18 12.65 6.69
C ARG A 22 -2.92 11.50 7.67
N LEU A 23 -2.84 10.26 7.16
CA LEU A 23 -2.40 9.10 7.94
C LEU A 23 -0.99 9.32 8.50
N VAL A 24 -0.03 9.72 7.66
CA VAL A 24 1.36 9.96 8.06
C VAL A 24 1.47 11.08 9.09
N GLU A 25 0.73 12.17 8.93
CA GLU A 25 0.70 13.25 9.92
C GLU A 25 0.24 12.76 11.29
N ARG A 26 -0.86 11.99 11.33
CA ARG A 26 -1.43 11.47 12.59
C ARG A 26 -0.52 10.45 13.25
N LEU A 27 0.17 9.62 12.47
CA LEU A 27 1.15 8.68 12.97
C LEU A 27 2.37 9.40 13.58
N ALA A 28 2.82 10.50 12.97
CA ALA A 28 3.97 11.25 13.46
C ALA A 28 3.74 11.92 14.84
N GLU A 29 2.47 12.06 15.26
CA GLU A 29 2.08 12.67 16.54
C GLU A 29 2.03 11.66 17.71
N ILE A 30 2.18 10.36 17.45
CA ILE A 30 1.98 9.30 18.45
C ILE A 30 3.23 8.46 18.68
N GLU A 31 3.24 7.76 19.82
CA GLU A 31 4.25 6.74 20.11
C GLU A 31 3.90 5.41 19.45
N TYR A 32 4.94 4.66 19.08
CA TYR A 32 4.86 3.38 18.37
C TYR A 32 3.96 3.47 17.12
N PRO A 33 4.23 4.42 16.20
CA PRO A 33 3.33 4.72 15.09
C PRO A 33 3.00 3.50 14.24
N LEU A 34 3.97 2.64 13.92
CA LEU A 34 3.70 1.45 13.10
C LEU A 34 2.92 0.36 13.86
N GLU A 35 3.01 0.29 15.19
CA GLU A 35 2.22 -0.65 15.99
C GLU A 35 0.77 -0.19 16.09
N ASN A 36 0.56 1.10 16.31
CA ASN A 36 -0.77 1.72 16.43
C ASN A 36 -1.39 2.13 15.08
N ALA A 37 -0.76 1.78 13.95
CA ALA A 37 -1.21 2.24 12.64
C ALA A 37 -2.62 1.76 12.29
N ASP A 38 -2.96 0.52 12.67
CA ASP A 38 -4.30 -0.04 12.42
C ASP A 38 -5.36 0.78 13.19
N ASP A 39 -5.10 1.14 14.45
CA ASP A 39 -5.99 1.98 15.25
C ASP A 39 -6.14 3.38 14.66
N VAL A 40 -5.03 3.99 14.20
CA VAL A 40 -5.08 5.31 13.55
C VAL A 40 -5.89 5.25 12.25
N THR A 41 -5.69 4.22 11.41
CA THR A 41 -6.46 4.08 10.16
C THR A 41 -7.96 3.95 10.42
N ALA A 42 -8.38 3.31 11.51
CA ALA A 42 -9.78 3.19 11.89
C ALA A 42 -10.44 4.55 12.25
N THR A 43 -9.64 5.55 12.65
CA THR A 43 -10.14 6.90 12.99
C THR A 43 -10.21 7.88 11.81
N LEU A 44 -9.66 7.50 10.65
CA LEU A 44 -9.63 8.35 9.47
C LEU A 44 -11.00 8.43 8.79
N THR A 45 -11.29 9.56 8.15
CA THR A 45 -12.42 9.65 7.23
C THR A 45 -12.16 8.80 5.99
N GLU A 46 -13.21 8.49 5.23
CA GLU A 46 -13.08 7.73 3.99
C GLU A 46 -12.14 8.44 2.99
N GLU A 47 -12.23 9.76 2.90
CA GLU A 47 -11.37 10.57 2.02
C GLU A 47 -9.90 10.50 2.42
N GLU A 48 -9.60 10.54 3.72
CA GLU A 48 -8.24 10.40 4.27
C GLU A 48 -7.70 8.98 4.03
N LYS A 49 -8.55 7.95 4.13
CA LYS A 49 -8.19 6.56 3.77
C LYS A 49 -7.85 6.43 2.29
N ILE A 50 -8.69 6.99 1.42
CA ILE A 50 -8.48 6.99 -0.03
C ILE A 50 -7.23 7.78 -0.40
N GLU A 51 -6.96 8.91 0.26
CA GLU A 51 -5.72 9.67 0.10
C GLU A 51 -4.49 8.80 0.39
N ALA A 52 -4.51 8.05 1.50
CA ALA A 52 -3.42 7.16 1.88
C ALA A 52 -3.14 6.09 0.80
N LEU A 53 -4.17 5.43 0.28
CA LEU A 53 -4.01 4.44 -0.79
C LEU A 53 -3.56 5.07 -2.11
N ARG A 54 -4.06 6.27 -2.42
CA ARG A 54 -3.70 6.99 -3.65
C ARG A 54 -2.23 7.40 -3.67
N ALA A 55 -1.62 7.72 -2.53
CA ALA A 55 -0.20 8.06 -2.50
C ALA A 55 0.71 6.90 -2.94
N HIS A 56 0.29 5.66 -2.66
CA HIS A 56 1.08 4.48 -3.00
C HIS A 56 1.06 4.20 -4.52
N PRO A 57 2.20 3.80 -5.13
CA PRO A 57 2.22 3.40 -6.53
C PRO A 57 1.48 2.08 -6.73
N ALA A 58 0.81 1.98 -7.89
CA ALA A 58 0.17 0.74 -8.32
C ALA A 58 1.19 -0.34 -8.69
N ILE A 59 0.80 -1.61 -8.53
CA ILE A 59 1.57 -2.76 -9.01
C ILE A 59 1.67 -2.72 -10.54
N GLY A 60 2.90 -2.85 -11.07
CA GLY A 60 3.18 -2.78 -12.51
C GLY A 60 3.36 -1.37 -13.07
N ALA A 61 3.30 -0.32 -12.24
CA ALA A 61 3.52 1.06 -12.68
C ALA A 61 4.99 1.32 -13.06
N LYS A 62 5.20 2.34 -13.91
CA LYS A 62 6.53 2.83 -14.29
C LYS A 62 6.92 4.03 -13.42
N GLY A 63 8.22 4.33 -13.34
CA GLY A 63 8.72 5.51 -12.59
C GLY A 63 8.64 5.35 -11.07
N LEU A 64 8.77 4.11 -10.58
CA LEU A 64 8.73 3.78 -9.16
C LEU A 64 9.95 4.32 -8.39
N SER A 65 9.77 4.56 -7.09
CA SER A 65 10.88 4.72 -6.15
C SER A 65 11.78 3.47 -6.17
N THR A 66 13.03 3.57 -5.72
CA THR A 66 13.93 2.41 -5.60
C THR A 66 13.33 1.32 -4.70
N ARG A 67 12.60 1.70 -3.64
CA ARG A 67 11.95 0.74 -2.72
C ARG A 67 10.79 0.03 -3.41
N SER A 68 9.86 0.76 -4.02
CA SER A 68 8.75 0.18 -4.76
C SER A 68 9.21 -0.69 -5.93
N ALA A 69 10.26 -0.30 -6.65
CA ALA A 69 10.84 -1.13 -7.71
C ALA A 69 11.40 -2.45 -7.16
N ALA A 70 12.07 -2.41 -6.01
CA ALA A 70 12.60 -3.61 -5.35
C ALA A 70 11.49 -4.53 -4.83
N GLU A 71 10.42 -3.97 -4.27
CA GLU A 71 9.26 -4.72 -3.77
C GLU A 71 8.53 -5.45 -4.90
N GLN A 72 8.21 -4.74 -5.99
CA GLN A 72 7.46 -5.31 -7.12
C GLN A 72 8.31 -6.26 -7.99
N GLY A 73 9.63 -6.24 -7.82
CA GLY A 73 10.58 -7.04 -8.59
C GLY A 73 10.67 -6.65 -10.07
N SER A 74 11.65 -7.23 -10.77
CA SER A 74 11.94 -6.95 -12.18
C SER A 74 11.07 -7.73 -13.17
N ASP A 75 10.11 -8.54 -12.70
CA ASP A 75 9.24 -9.33 -13.56
C ASP A 75 8.53 -8.41 -14.57
N SER A 76 8.74 -8.69 -15.85
CA SER A 76 8.43 -7.79 -16.96
C SER A 76 7.73 -8.51 -18.11
N ASP A 77 7.11 -9.67 -17.85
CA ASP A 77 6.29 -10.34 -18.87
C ASP A 77 5.23 -9.35 -19.39
N PRO A 78 5.28 -8.95 -20.67
CA PRO A 78 4.36 -7.97 -21.23
C PRO A 78 2.89 -8.39 -21.10
N ALA A 79 2.59 -9.69 -21.14
CA ALA A 79 1.23 -10.20 -21.00
C ALA A 79 0.72 -9.96 -19.57
N VAL A 80 1.53 -10.31 -18.56
CA VAL A 80 1.20 -10.09 -17.13
C VAL A 80 1.07 -8.59 -16.83
N LEU A 81 1.95 -7.75 -17.37
CA LEU A 81 1.86 -6.30 -17.19
C LEU A 81 0.61 -5.70 -17.83
N SER A 82 0.23 -6.18 -19.02
CA SER A 82 -1.01 -5.76 -19.68
C SER A 82 -2.25 -6.18 -18.88
N GLU A 83 -2.25 -7.39 -18.31
CA GLU A 83 -3.35 -7.89 -17.49
C GLU A 83 -3.46 -7.11 -16.17
N LEU A 84 -2.34 -6.84 -15.49
CA LEU A 84 -2.32 -5.95 -14.32
C LEU A 84 -2.83 -4.55 -14.65
N ALA A 85 -2.43 -3.97 -15.79
CA ALA A 85 -2.91 -2.65 -16.18
C ALA A 85 -4.43 -2.63 -16.37
N TYR A 86 -4.98 -3.64 -17.07
CA TYR A 86 -6.41 -3.80 -17.26
C TYR A 86 -7.15 -3.97 -15.93
N LEU A 87 -6.68 -4.87 -15.05
CA LEU A 87 -7.34 -5.13 -13.78
C LEU A 87 -7.24 -3.94 -12.81
N ASN A 88 -6.13 -3.19 -12.80
CA ASN A 88 -6.03 -1.95 -12.02
C ASN A 88 -7.08 -0.94 -12.47
N GLN A 89 -7.30 -0.80 -13.79
CA GLN A 89 -8.34 0.08 -14.30
C GLN A 89 -9.73 -0.35 -13.85
N VAL A 90 -10.08 -1.64 -14.02
CA VAL A 90 -11.38 -2.19 -13.58
C VAL A 90 -11.58 -1.99 -12.07
N TYR A 91 -10.52 -2.21 -11.28
CA TYR A 91 -10.54 -2.01 -9.85
C TYR A 91 -10.79 -0.54 -9.47
N GLU A 92 -10.05 0.40 -10.06
CA GLU A 92 -10.20 1.83 -9.78
C GLU A 92 -11.56 2.36 -10.23
N GLU A 93 -12.10 1.89 -11.36
CA GLU A 93 -13.45 2.21 -11.82
C GLU A 93 -14.53 1.72 -10.85
N LYS A 94 -14.36 0.52 -10.27
CA LYS A 94 -15.32 -0.05 -9.32
C LYS A 94 -15.27 0.64 -7.95
N PHE A 95 -14.08 0.83 -7.40
CA PHE A 95 -13.90 1.22 -6.01
C PHE A 95 -13.61 2.71 -5.80
N GLY A 96 -13.07 3.39 -6.81
CA GLY A 96 -12.72 4.81 -6.75
C GLY A 96 -11.38 5.10 -6.06
N PHE A 97 -10.58 4.07 -5.79
CA PHE A 97 -9.24 4.19 -5.17
C PHE A 97 -8.28 3.13 -5.72
N ARG A 98 -6.99 3.35 -5.51
CA ARG A 98 -5.91 2.49 -6.03
C ARG A 98 -5.88 1.13 -5.35
N PHE A 99 -5.55 0.10 -6.12
CA PHE A 99 -5.25 -1.22 -5.58
C PHE A 99 -3.89 -1.22 -4.88
N VAL A 100 -3.88 -1.60 -3.60
CA VAL A 100 -2.67 -1.78 -2.80
C VAL A 100 -2.62 -3.20 -2.25
N VAL A 101 -1.45 -3.83 -2.41
CA VAL A 101 -1.19 -5.19 -1.94
C VAL A 101 0.27 -5.32 -1.51
N PHE A 102 0.51 -5.92 -0.35
CA PHE A 102 1.83 -6.31 0.08
C PHE A 102 2.26 -7.53 -0.72
N VAL A 103 3.12 -7.31 -1.71
CA VAL A 103 3.60 -8.37 -2.61
C VAL A 103 4.31 -9.50 -1.87
N ALA A 104 5.03 -9.21 -0.78
CA ALA A 104 5.70 -10.20 0.07
C ALA A 104 6.58 -11.20 -0.70
N GLY A 105 7.16 -10.79 -1.82
CA GLY A 105 7.99 -11.64 -2.70
C GLY A 105 7.20 -12.52 -3.69
N ARG A 106 5.86 -12.41 -3.73
CA ARG A 106 5.02 -13.09 -4.73
C ARG A 106 5.29 -12.53 -6.13
N PRO A 107 5.36 -13.39 -7.17
CA PRO A 107 5.51 -12.94 -8.55
C PRO A 107 4.25 -12.21 -9.03
N LYS A 108 4.39 -11.34 -10.05
CA LYS A 108 3.28 -10.50 -10.54
C LYS A 108 2.08 -11.32 -11.03
N VAL A 109 2.34 -12.50 -11.61
CA VAL A 109 1.28 -13.44 -12.04
C VAL A 109 0.42 -13.95 -10.88
N GLU A 110 0.95 -14.05 -9.66
CA GLU A 110 0.15 -14.36 -8.48
C GLU A 110 -0.65 -13.14 -8.03
N ILE A 111 -0.08 -11.93 -8.14
CA ILE A 111 -0.78 -10.70 -7.82
C ILE A 111 -1.97 -10.43 -8.75
N VAL A 112 -1.88 -10.83 -10.03
CA VAL A 112 -3.03 -10.82 -10.96
C VAL A 112 -4.22 -11.59 -10.38
N LYS A 113 -3.97 -12.79 -9.83
CA LYS A 113 -5.04 -13.62 -9.24
C LYS A 113 -5.64 -12.96 -8.01
N VAL A 114 -4.79 -12.43 -7.12
CA VAL A 114 -5.23 -11.72 -5.91
C VAL A 114 -6.08 -10.49 -6.27
N LEU A 115 -5.67 -9.73 -7.28
CA LEU A 115 -6.42 -8.58 -7.77
C LEU A 115 -7.77 -9.02 -8.36
N GLY A 116 -7.78 -10.07 -9.18
CA GLY A 116 -9.01 -10.65 -9.74
C GLY A 116 -10.00 -11.12 -8.67
N GLU A 117 -9.52 -11.76 -7.61
CA GLU A 117 -10.33 -12.18 -6.46
C GLU A 117 -10.89 -10.97 -5.69
N ARG A 118 -10.06 -9.96 -5.40
CA ARG A 118 -10.45 -8.77 -4.64
C ARG A 118 -11.41 -7.85 -5.38
N ILE A 119 -11.50 -7.93 -6.71
CA ILE A 119 -12.59 -7.30 -7.48
C ILE A 119 -13.96 -7.85 -7.07
N GLY A 120 -14.05 -9.04 -6.45
CA GLY A 120 -15.30 -9.59 -5.91
C GLY A 120 -15.77 -8.94 -4.60
N ASN A 121 -14.91 -8.21 -3.89
CA ASN A 121 -15.22 -7.64 -2.58
C ASN A 121 -16.24 -6.50 -2.64
N THR A 122 -16.84 -6.18 -1.49
CA THR A 122 -17.54 -4.90 -1.29
C THR A 122 -16.53 -3.75 -1.21
N ARG A 123 -17.00 -2.52 -1.44
CA ARG A 123 -16.12 -1.34 -1.44
C ARG A 123 -15.55 -1.07 -0.05
N GLU A 124 -16.36 -1.31 0.98
CA GLU A 124 -16.00 -1.11 2.39
C GLU A 124 -14.94 -2.12 2.83
N GLU A 125 -15.14 -3.41 2.54
CA GLU A 125 -14.15 -4.46 2.84
C GLU A 125 -12.82 -4.19 2.14
N GLU A 126 -12.88 -3.68 0.92
CA GLU A 126 -11.70 -3.48 0.09
C GLU A 126 -10.89 -2.24 0.53
N LEU A 127 -11.57 -1.19 0.99
CA LEU A 127 -10.91 -0.03 1.58
C LEU A 127 -10.12 -0.42 2.84
N GLU A 128 -10.74 -1.18 3.75
CA GLU A 128 -10.09 -1.68 4.96
C GLU A 128 -8.95 -2.67 4.64
N THR A 129 -9.12 -3.49 3.61
CA THR A 129 -8.07 -4.41 3.17
C THR A 129 -6.88 -3.65 2.57
N GLY A 130 -7.11 -2.66 1.71
CA GLY A 130 -6.05 -1.84 1.15
C GLY A 130 -5.21 -1.13 2.22
N LEU A 131 -5.85 -0.62 3.29
CA LEU A 131 -5.14 0.05 4.39
C LEU A 131 -4.27 -0.92 5.20
N ARG A 132 -4.78 -2.13 5.49
CA ARG A 132 -3.99 -3.17 6.17
C ARG A 132 -2.78 -3.59 5.35
N GLU A 133 -2.95 -3.72 4.03
CA GLU A 133 -1.84 -4.02 3.10
C GLU A 133 -0.81 -2.88 3.08
N LEU A 134 -1.26 -1.63 3.06
CA LEU A 134 -0.39 -0.44 3.13
C LEU A 134 0.42 -0.39 4.43
N VAL A 135 -0.21 -0.64 5.57
CA VAL A 135 0.46 -0.71 6.88
C VAL A 135 1.47 -1.86 6.92
N ALA A 136 1.12 -3.02 6.37
CA ALA A 136 2.04 -4.16 6.27
C ALA A 136 3.29 -3.85 5.43
N ILE A 137 3.13 -3.12 4.32
CA ILE A 137 4.25 -2.63 3.50
C ILE A 137 5.15 -1.70 4.33
N ALA A 138 4.58 -0.71 5.02
CA ALA A 138 5.34 0.23 5.85
C ALA A 138 6.11 -0.47 6.98
N ARG A 139 5.47 -1.43 7.67
CA ARG A 139 6.12 -2.29 8.68
C ARG A 139 7.27 -3.11 8.06
N ASN A 140 7.06 -3.69 6.89
CA ASN A 140 8.10 -4.47 6.21
C ASN A 140 9.30 -3.61 5.82
N ARG A 141 9.06 -2.43 5.23
CA ARG A 141 10.10 -1.44 4.88
C ARG A 141 10.95 -1.08 6.09
N TRP A 142 10.33 -0.85 7.25
CA TRP A 142 11.06 -0.57 8.49
C TRP A 142 11.93 -1.75 8.94
N THR A 143 11.36 -2.94 9.05
CA THR A 143 12.08 -4.11 9.58
C THR A 143 13.24 -4.59 8.70
N ARG A 144 13.22 -4.24 7.40
CA ARG A 144 14.26 -4.57 6.41
C ARG A 144 15.27 -3.46 6.15
N THR A 145 15.15 -2.31 6.83
CA THR A 145 16.15 -1.22 6.80
C THR A 145 17.21 -1.44 7.87
#